data_AF-A0A1F3SPM6-F1
#
_entry.id   AF-A0A1F3SPM6-F1
#
_cell.length_a   1.000
_cell.length_b   1.000
_cell.length_c   1.000
_cell.angle_alpha   90.00
_cell.angle_beta   90.00
_cell.angle_gamma   90.00
#
_symmetry.space_group_name_H-M   'P 1'
#
loop_
_entity.id
_entity.type
_entity.pdbx_description
1 polymer ?
#
loop_
_entity_poly.entity_id
_entity_poly.type
_entity_poly.pdbx_seq_one_letter_code
_entity_poly.pdbx_strand_id
1 'polypeptide(L)'
;MDLGALILATLVVMLLKIPIMIISATLIFKMYRSAHASPPKRLWLVIPKEYRQEFRWLHYSLIFFFISEAFCGVETWILLRSDDFMKAAHSLSSVLGMGFFAVGIYLLFNKKIIFYAEKKCVLNKICRGCTLLEGFDCKFNSTVLIFASFILLAVIPPFFVSTEIMNADLSKYALPLSVTNWYEFTLVPFIKTFDPNYKTIKVIFFLPTSTQILENRVFPAFVAVIEIVGMFLFSSKAIALKLKGLLVIIFGAGMLCYTYFELVVTRLLNDIFLGGIAHEFGEFIFIFLLVEFLTVSFKPSQVLPQQSQ
;
A
#
# COMPACT_ATOMS: atom_id res chain seq x y z
N MET A 1 -1.03 -29.29 15.44
CA MET A 1 -1.65 -27.98 15.18
C MET A 1 -0.57 -26.97 14.84
N ASP A 2 0.49 -26.81 15.66
CA ASP A 2 1.60 -25.89 15.35
C ASP A 2 2.33 -26.18 14.01
N LEU A 3 2.52 -27.46 13.64
CA LEU A 3 3.19 -27.82 12.38
C LEU A 3 2.48 -27.29 11.12
N GLY A 4 1.15 -27.33 11.10
CA GLY A 4 0.37 -26.84 9.96
C GLY A 4 0.52 -25.33 9.78
N ALA A 5 0.44 -24.59 10.88
CA ALA A 5 0.69 -23.15 10.90
C ALA A 5 2.14 -22.80 10.50
N LEU A 6 3.12 -23.58 10.95
CA LEU A 6 4.54 -23.38 10.61
C LEU A 6 4.80 -23.60 9.11
N ILE A 7 4.26 -24.66 8.53
CA ILE A 7 4.37 -24.94 7.10
C ILE A 7 3.71 -23.82 6.29
N LEU A 8 2.50 -23.43 6.69
CA LEU A 8 1.77 -22.36 6.02
C LEU A 8 2.53 -21.04 6.05
N ALA A 9 3.03 -20.63 7.21
CA ALA A 9 3.85 -19.43 7.34
C ALA A 9 5.09 -19.52 6.43
N THR A 10 5.78 -20.66 6.43
CA THR A 10 7.02 -20.85 5.66
C THR A 10 6.75 -20.77 4.15
N LEU A 11 5.66 -21.39 3.69
CA LEU A 11 5.24 -21.31 2.29
C LEU A 11 4.91 -19.87 1.89
N VAL A 12 4.13 -19.16 2.71
CA VAL A 12 3.75 -17.76 2.46
C VAL A 12 4.99 -16.91 2.24
N VAL A 13 6.04 -17.12 3.01
CA VAL A 13 7.22 -16.25 2.88
C VAL A 13 8.21 -16.64 1.84
N MET A 14 8.44 -17.94 1.66
CA MET A 14 9.28 -18.38 0.55
C MET A 14 8.65 -18.03 -0.80
N LEU A 15 7.32 -18.07 -0.91
CA LEU A 15 6.61 -17.89 -2.18
C LEU A 15 6.04 -16.48 -2.40
N LEU A 16 5.73 -15.71 -1.36
CA LEU A 16 5.19 -14.36 -1.47
C LEU A 16 6.20 -13.34 -0.95
N LYS A 17 6.51 -13.33 0.36
CA LYS A 17 7.29 -12.24 0.99
C LYS A 17 8.66 -12.02 0.38
N ILE A 18 9.48 -13.07 0.27
CA ILE A 18 10.84 -12.95 -0.29
C ILE A 18 10.78 -12.46 -1.75
N PRO A 19 9.96 -13.04 -2.63
CA PRO A 19 9.74 -12.48 -3.96
C PRO A 19 9.28 -11.03 -3.98
N ILE A 20 8.29 -10.65 -3.16
CA ILE A 20 7.77 -9.27 -3.04
C ILE A 20 8.90 -8.30 -2.67
N MET A 21 9.72 -8.64 -1.67
CA MET A 21 10.87 -7.84 -1.26
C MET A 21 11.93 -7.72 -2.35
N ILE A 22 12.28 -8.83 -3.03
CA ILE A 22 13.29 -8.84 -4.10
C ILE A 22 12.81 -8.02 -5.31
N ILE A 23 11.56 -8.18 -5.72
CA ILE A 23 10.97 -7.43 -6.82
C ILE A 23 10.94 -5.94 -6.48
N SER A 24 10.48 -5.58 -5.28
CA SER A 24 10.47 -4.19 -4.80
C SER A 24 11.86 -3.57 -4.81
N ALA A 25 12.86 -4.24 -4.22
CA ALA A 25 14.24 -3.76 -4.22
C ALA A 25 14.78 -3.58 -5.65
N THR A 26 14.49 -4.53 -6.55
CA THR A 26 14.87 -4.45 -7.96
C THR A 26 14.22 -3.26 -8.66
N LEU A 27 12.94 -2.98 -8.39
CA LEU A 27 12.21 -1.85 -8.96
C LEU A 27 12.77 -0.53 -8.43
N ILE A 28 12.97 -0.40 -7.12
CA ILE A 28 13.60 0.77 -6.49
C ILE A 28 14.96 1.04 -7.13
N PHE A 29 15.82 0.02 -7.24
CA PHE A 29 17.13 0.16 -7.87
C PHE A 29 17.04 0.59 -9.34
N LYS A 30 16.14 -0.03 -10.12
CA LYS A 30 15.89 0.36 -11.51
C LYS A 30 15.43 1.81 -11.60
N MET A 31 14.50 2.22 -10.74
CA MET A 31 13.95 3.57 -10.72
C MET A 31 14.99 4.62 -10.31
N TYR A 32 15.79 4.33 -9.28
CA TYR A 32 16.92 5.15 -8.85
C TYR A 32 17.94 5.33 -9.98
N ARG A 33 18.34 4.23 -10.64
CA ARG A 33 19.29 4.26 -11.75
C ARG A 33 18.75 5.05 -12.94
N SER A 34 17.47 4.89 -13.27
CA SER A 34 16.79 5.69 -14.32
C SER A 34 16.83 7.19 -14.04
N ALA A 35 16.74 7.60 -12.77
CA ALA A 35 16.77 9.00 -12.40
C ALA A 35 18.18 9.63 -12.48
N HIS A 36 19.26 8.83 -12.35
CA HIS A 36 20.63 9.32 -12.22
C HIS A 36 21.58 8.95 -13.37
N ALA A 37 21.25 7.98 -14.22
CA ALA A 37 22.13 7.57 -15.32
C ALA A 37 22.07 8.56 -16.49
N SER A 38 23.21 9.16 -16.83
CA SER A 38 23.41 9.93 -18.05
C SER A 38 24.61 9.36 -18.83
N PRO A 39 24.45 8.85 -20.07
CA PRO A 39 23.19 8.52 -20.75
C PRO A 39 22.60 7.19 -20.27
N PRO A 40 21.27 7.03 -20.25
CA PRO A 40 20.63 5.78 -19.88
C PRO A 40 20.88 4.70 -20.95
N LYS A 41 21.41 3.54 -20.54
CA LYS A 41 21.77 2.43 -21.45
C LYS A 41 20.57 1.74 -22.14
N ARG A 42 19.32 1.99 -21.70
CA ARG A 42 18.11 1.47 -22.36
C ARG A 42 17.09 2.60 -22.49
N LEU A 43 16.55 2.82 -23.69
CA LEU A 43 15.63 3.92 -24.01
C LEU A 43 14.34 3.91 -23.17
N TRP A 44 13.85 2.74 -22.76
CA TRP A 44 12.67 2.62 -21.88
C TRP A 44 12.94 3.04 -20.42
N LEU A 45 14.21 3.21 -20.04
CA LEU A 45 14.59 3.73 -18.72
C LEU A 45 14.65 5.27 -18.69
N VAL A 46 14.46 5.94 -19.84
CA VAL A 46 14.42 7.40 -19.93
C VAL A 46 13.05 7.86 -19.48
N ILE A 47 12.95 8.35 -18.24
CA ILE A 47 11.73 9.03 -17.78
C ILE A 47 11.69 10.38 -18.50
N PRO A 48 10.65 10.67 -19.29
CA PRO A 48 10.55 11.98 -19.94
C PRO A 48 10.54 13.07 -18.86
N LYS A 49 11.19 14.21 -19.11
CA LYS A 49 11.31 15.30 -18.12
C LYS A 49 9.97 15.70 -17.53
N GLU A 50 8.92 15.62 -18.35
CA GLU A 50 7.54 15.92 -18.02
C GLU A 50 6.95 15.00 -16.93
N TYR A 51 7.44 13.77 -16.74
CA TYR A 51 6.88 12.80 -15.77
C TYR A 51 7.73 12.62 -14.50
N ARG A 52 8.75 13.47 -14.29
CA ARG A 52 9.70 13.30 -13.17
C ARG A 52 9.04 13.42 -11.80
N GLN A 53 8.03 14.26 -11.66
CA GLN A 53 7.37 14.49 -10.37
C GLN A 53 6.50 13.30 -9.98
N GLU A 54 5.72 12.76 -10.92
CA GLU A 54 4.92 11.55 -10.79
C GLU A 54 5.78 10.37 -10.36
N PHE A 55 6.88 10.19 -11.09
CA PHE A 55 7.83 9.13 -10.86
C PHE A 55 8.44 9.20 -9.46
N ARG A 56 8.69 10.42 -8.95
CA ARG A 56 9.21 10.62 -7.60
C ARG A 56 8.22 10.15 -6.52
N TRP A 57 6.93 10.43 -6.68
CA TRP A 57 5.89 9.95 -5.74
C TRP A 57 5.78 8.43 -5.74
N LEU A 58 5.76 7.81 -6.93
CA LEU A 58 5.76 6.35 -7.05
C LEU A 58 7.04 5.72 -6.49
N HIS A 59 8.19 6.37 -6.65
CA HIS A 59 9.45 5.90 -6.08
C HIS A 59 9.42 5.96 -4.55
N TYR A 60 8.92 7.04 -3.95
CA TYR A 60 8.73 7.10 -2.50
C TYR A 60 7.75 6.06 -2.01
N SER A 61 6.62 5.87 -2.71
CA SER A 61 5.67 4.80 -2.41
C SER A 61 6.36 3.43 -2.33
N LEU A 62 7.18 3.08 -3.32
CA LEU A 62 7.95 1.83 -3.32
C LEU A 62 8.96 1.72 -2.19
N ILE A 63 9.63 2.82 -1.82
CA ILE A 63 10.56 2.83 -0.68
C ILE A 63 9.80 2.54 0.62
N PHE A 64 8.68 3.21 0.85
CA PHE A 64 7.85 3.00 2.03
C PHE A 64 7.25 1.59 2.06
N PHE A 65 6.80 1.09 0.92
CA PHE A 65 6.37 -0.29 0.76
C PHE A 65 7.50 -1.28 1.11
N PHE A 66 8.72 -1.10 0.59
CA PHE A 66 9.84 -1.99 0.92
C PHE A 66 10.22 -1.94 2.42
N ILE A 67 10.17 -0.77 3.04
CA ILE A 67 10.41 -0.63 4.48
C ILE A 67 9.35 -1.40 5.28
N SER A 68 8.08 -1.25 4.89
CA SER A 68 6.96 -1.99 5.48
C SER A 68 7.18 -3.49 5.42
N GLU A 69 7.58 -3.98 4.25
CA GLU A 69 7.83 -5.40 4.00
C GLU A 69 9.03 -5.96 4.75
N ALA A 70 10.08 -5.14 4.92
CA ALA A 70 11.19 -5.50 5.76
C ALA A 70 10.76 -5.66 7.23
N PHE A 71 9.93 -4.76 7.75
CA PHE A 71 9.44 -4.84 9.13
C PHE A 71 8.53 -6.04 9.37
N CYS A 72 7.57 -6.28 8.47
CA CYS A 72 6.75 -7.50 8.52
C CYS A 72 7.64 -8.74 8.45
N GLY A 73 8.61 -8.77 7.52
CA GLY A 73 9.56 -9.86 7.41
C GLY A 73 10.36 -10.13 8.69
N VAL A 74 10.91 -9.10 9.33
CA VAL A 74 11.65 -9.24 10.61
C VAL A 74 10.74 -9.80 11.71
N GLU A 75 9.52 -9.28 11.83
CA GLU A 75 8.54 -9.74 12.81
C GLU A 75 8.21 -11.23 12.62
N THR A 76 7.83 -11.62 11.41
CA THR A 76 7.34 -12.96 11.13
C THR A 76 8.46 -14.00 11.04
N TRP A 77 9.70 -13.62 10.69
CA TRP A 77 10.79 -14.59 10.42
C TRP A 77 11.91 -14.59 11.42
N ILE A 78 12.33 -13.42 11.89
CA ILE A 78 13.48 -13.31 12.78
C ILE A 78 13.01 -13.46 14.22
N LEU A 79 11.96 -12.70 14.56
CA LEU A 79 11.44 -12.70 15.92
C LEU A 79 10.40 -13.79 16.13
N LEU A 80 9.78 -14.29 15.04
CA LEU A 80 8.68 -15.24 15.04
C LEU A 80 7.56 -14.84 16.00
N ARG A 81 7.41 -13.54 16.31
CA ARG A 81 6.55 -13.00 17.38
C ARG A 81 5.99 -11.66 16.99
N SER A 82 4.80 -11.36 17.49
CA SER A 82 4.25 -10.02 17.36
C SER A 82 4.93 -9.02 18.29
N ASP A 83 5.58 -8.03 17.69
CA ASP A 83 6.31 -6.96 18.35
C ASP A 83 5.64 -5.62 18.02
N ASP A 84 5.21 -4.89 19.05
CA ASP A 84 4.43 -3.66 18.92
C ASP A 84 5.13 -2.61 18.05
N PHE A 85 6.46 -2.48 18.18
CA PHE A 85 7.22 -1.50 17.41
C PHE A 85 7.30 -1.90 15.94
N MET A 86 7.62 -3.17 15.66
CA MET A 86 7.74 -3.66 14.29
C MET A 86 6.41 -3.54 13.54
N LYS A 87 5.30 -3.90 14.21
CA LYS A 87 3.95 -3.71 13.66
C LYS A 87 3.63 -2.25 13.41
N ALA A 88 3.90 -1.38 14.38
CA ALA A 88 3.65 0.05 14.20
C ALA A 88 4.44 0.63 13.02
N ALA A 89 5.70 0.21 12.86
CA ALA A 89 6.55 0.62 11.75
C ALA A 89 6.04 0.09 10.40
N HIS A 90 5.63 -1.19 10.34
CA HIS A 90 4.97 -1.79 9.19
C HIS A 90 3.73 -1.00 8.79
N SER A 91 2.75 -0.86 9.68
CA SER A 91 1.49 -0.19 9.37
C SER A 91 1.68 1.29 9.00
N LEU A 92 2.62 2.00 9.66
CA LEU A 92 2.95 3.39 9.33
C LEU A 92 3.57 3.51 7.94
N SER A 93 4.51 2.63 7.60
CA SER A 93 5.17 2.71 6.30
C SER A 93 4.23 2.28 5.16
N SER A 94 3.38 1.28 5.37
CA SER A 94 2.31 0.91 4.44
C SER A 94 1.33 2.05 4.18
N VAL A 95 0.81 2.68 5.24
CA VAL A 95 -0.20 3.73 5.10
C VAL A 95 0.36 4.95 4.34
N LEU A 96 1.60 5.36 4.65
CA LEU A 96 2.28 6.45 3.95
C LEU A 96 2.62 6.08 2.51
N GLY A 97 3.11 4.85 2.29
CA GLY A 97 3.41 4.32 0.96
C GLY A 97 2.19 4.35 0.05
N MET A 98 1.02 4.01 0.58
CA MET A 98 -0.23 4.01 -0.16
C MET A 98 -0.78 5.42 -0.42
N GLY A 99 -0.56 6.36 0.50
CA GLY A 99 -0.79 7.79 0.27
C GLY A 99 0.05 8.33 -0.90
N PHE A 100 1.36 8.04 -0.92
CA PHE A 100 2.23 8.47 -2.03
C PHE A 100 1.87 7.80 -3.36
N PHE A 101 1.45 6.54 -3.32
CA PHE A 101 0.98 5.82 -4.51
C PHE A 101 -0.23 6.54 -5.12
N ALA A 102 -1.26 6.83 -4.32
CA ALA A 102 -2.47 7.50 -4.78
C ALA A 102 -2.16 8.83 -5.47
N VAL A 103 -1.24 9.62 -4.90
CA VAL A 103 -0.78 10.89 -5.50
C VAL A 103 -0.07 10.66 -6.84
N GLY A 104 0.87 9.72 -6.89
CA GLY A 104 1.62 9.40 -8.11
C GLY A 104 0.71 8.92 -9.24
N ILE A 105 -0.23 8.04 -8.94
CA ILE A 105 -1.22 7.51 -9.88
C ILE A 105 -2.18 8.59 -10.36
N TYR A 106 -2.69 9.43 -9.46
CA TYR A 106 -3.58 10.55 -9.82
C TYR A 106 -2.90 11.49 -10.83
N LEU A 107 -1.67 11.90 -10.55
CA LEU A 107 -0.91 12.80 -11.44
C LEU A 107 -0.64 12.15 -12.81
N LEU A 108 -0.36 10.85 -12.85
CA LEU A 108 -0.16 10.12 -14.12
C LEU A 108 -1.44 9.98 -14.93
N PHE A 109 -2.56 9.64 -14.29
CA PHE A 109 -3.86 9.57 -14.97
C PHE A 109 -4.30 10.94 -15.47
N ASN A 110 -4.11 11.99 -14.67
CA ASN A 110 -4.39 13.36 -15.06
C ASN A 110 -3.60 13.76 -16.31
N LYS A 111 -2.33 13.34 -16.44
CA LYS A 111 -1.54 13.61 -17.65
C LYS A 111 -1.96 12.76 -18.85
N LYS A 112 -2.15 11.45 -18.70
CA LYS A 112 -2.43 10.55 -19.84
C LYS A 112 -3.87 10.62 -20.33
N ILE A 113 -4.85 10.55 -19.44
CA ILE A 113 -6.27 10.46 -19.85
C ILE A 113 -6.76 11.81 -20.40
N ILE A 114 -6.27 12.93 -19.85
CA ILE A 114 -6.69 14.26 -20.31
C ILE A 114 -6.07 14.61 -21.66
N PHE A 115 -4.81 14.26 -21.90
CA PHE A 115 -4.13 14.54 -23.17
C PHE A 115 -4.73 13.77 -24.37
N TYR A 116 -5.22 12.54 -24.18
CA TYR A 116 -5.94 11.81 -25.22
C TYR A 116 -7.40 12.27 -25.40
N ALA A 117 -8.01 12.87 -24.38
CA ALA A 117 -9.35 13.44 -24.44
C ALA A 117 -9.41 14.81 -25.14
N GLU A 118 -8.27 15.44 -25.45
CA GLU A 118 -8.22 16.73 -26.16
C GLU A 118 -8.81 16.68 -27.57
N LYS A 119 -8.85 15.52 -28.25
CA LYS A 119 -9.47 15.44 -29.58
C LYS A 119 -11.00 15.38 -29.55
N LYS A 120 -11.61 14.84 -28.50
CA LYS A 120 -13.05 14.94 -28.18
C LYS A 120 -13.24 14.66 -26.69
N CYS A 121 -13.54 15.70 -25.90
CA CYS A 121 -13.93 15.61 -24.50
C CYS A 121 -14.97 14.49 -24.25
N VAL A 122 -14.61 13.43 -23.52
CA VAL A 122 -15.56 12.33 -23.20
C VAL A 122 -16.04 12.34 -21.75
N LEU A 123 -15.34 13.00 -20.81
CA LEU A 123 -15.81 13.04 -19.41
C LEU A 123 -16.38 14.39 -18.95
N ASN A 124 -16.32 15.44 -19.76
CA ASN A 124 -17.18 16.62 -19.59
C ASN A 124 -17.17 17.51 -20.84
N LYS A 125 -18.32 17.61 -21.54
CA LYS A 125 -18.56 18.50 -22.69
C LYS A 125 -18.52 20.01 -22.35
N ILE A 126 -18.05 20.38 -21.16
CA ILE A 126 -17.98 21.76 -20.65
C ILE A 126 -16.55 22.34 -20.76
N CYS A 127 -15.53 21.53 -21.02
CA CYS A 127 -14.13 21.96 -20.99
C CYS A 127 -13.63 22.54 -22.32
N ARG A 128 -14.12 23.72 -22.70
CA ARG A 128 -13.34 24.68 -23.52
C ARG A 128 -12.79 25.87 -22.72
N GLY A 129 -12.80 25.79 -21.38
CA GLY A 129 -12.23 26.85 -20.54
C GLY A 129 -12.34 26.55 -19.04
N CYS A 130 -12.08 25.31 -18.64
CA CYS A 130 -12.27 24.87 -17.25
C CYS A 130 -11.25 23.80 -16.89
N THR A 131 -9.97 24.09 -17.14
CA THR A 131 -8.90 23.32 -16.53
C THR A 131 -8.74 23.77 -15.08
N LEU A 132 -8.31 22.91 -14.17
CA LEU A 132 -7.90 23.27 -12.78
C LEU A 132 -6.89 24.45 -12.73
N LEU A 133 -6.30 24.79 -13.87
CA LEU A 133 -5.28 25.81 -14.10
C LEU A 133 -5.87 27.12 -14.65
N GLU A 134 -7.10 27.13 -15.16
CA GLU A 134 -7.81 28.32 -15.63
C GLU A 134 -8.88 28.73 -14.61
N GLY A 135 -8.94 30.03 -14.31
CA GLY A 135 -9.55 30.58 -13.11
C GLY A 135 -11.03 30.24 -12.83
N PHE A 136 -11.25 29.98 -11.55
CA PHE A 136 -12.37 30.36 -10.68
C PHE A 136 -13.83 29.91 -10.86
N ASP A 137 -14.35 29.52 -12.03
CA ASP A 137 -15.78 29.16 -12.15
C ASP A 137 -16.06 27.70 -12.53
N CYS A 138 -15.18 26.79 -12.11
CA CYS A 138 -15.33 25.37 -12.44
C CYS A 138 -16.13 24.57 -11.40
N LYS A 139 -17.22 23.92 -11.85
CA LYS A 139 -17.99 22.91 -11.06
C LYS A 139 -17.11 21.81 -10.45
N PHE A 140 -15.94 21.58 -11.04
CA PHE A 140 -14.89 20.69 -10.54
C PHE A 140 -14.49 20.98 -9.08
N ASN A 141 -14.53 22.25 -8.65
CA ASN A 141 -14.16 22.62 -7.27
C ASN A 141 -15.11 22.02 -6.24
N SER A 142 -16.42 22.08 -6.52
CA SER A 142 -17.44 21.50 -5.65
C SER A 142 -17.32 19.98 -5.62
N THR A 143 -17.03 19.33 -6.75
CA THR A 143 -16.84 17.87 -6.81
C THR A 143 -15.65 17.42 -5.96
N VAL A 144 -14.52 18.12 -6.00
CA VAL A 144 -13.34 17.77 -5.16
C VAL A 144 -13.66 17.91 -3.68
N LEU A 145 -14.34 18.99 -3.28
CA LEU A 145 -14.71 19.20 -1.88
C LEU A 145 -15.76 18.18 -1.40
N ILE A 146 -16.72 17.80 -2.26
CA ILE A 146 -17.66 16.71 -1.99
C ILE A 146 -16.90 15.40 -1.81
N PHE A 147 -15.96 15.08 -2.70
CA PHE A 147 -15.12 13.89 -2.59
C PHE A 147 -14.30 13.87 -1.29
N ALA A 148 -13.64 14.97 -0.93
CA ALA A 148 -12.93 15.10 0.34
C ALA A 148 -13.87 14.94 1.56
N SER A 149 -15.09 15.47 1.47
CA SER A 149 -16.12 15.28 2.50
C SER A 149 -16.52 13.80 2.63
N PHE A 150 -16.63 13.07 1.52
CA PHE A 150 -16.87 11.62 1.56
C PHE A 150 -15.72 10.87 2.21
N ILE A 151 -14.46 11.22 1.92
CA ILE A 151 -13.30 10.61 2.59
C ILE A 151 -13.35 10.90 4.10
N LEU A 152 -13.63 12.14 4.48
CA LEU A 152 -13.75 12.53 5.89
C LEU A 152 -14.87 11.76 6.61
N LEU A 153 -16.00 11.50 5.94
CA LEU A 153 -17.06 10.66 6.50
C LEU A 153 -16.64 9.18 6.55
N ALA A 154 -15.88 8.71 5.56
CA ALA A 154 -15.36 7.34 5.53
C ALA A 154 -14.28 7.08 6.59
N VAL A 155 -13.76 8.10 7.27
CA VAL A 155 -12.91 7.93 8.46
C VAL A 155 -13.70 7.39 9.66
N ILE A 156 -15.02 7.60 9.69
CA ILE A 156 -15.88 7.27 10.86
C ILE A 156 -15.98 5.75 11.11
N PRO A 157 -16.30 4.87 10.12
CA PRO A 157 -16.49 3.45 10.40
C PRO A 157 -15.30 2.74 11.09
N PRO A 158 -14.03 2.99 10.73
CA PRO A 158 -12.88 2.44 11.47
C PRO A 158 -12.94 2.63 12.99
N PHE A 159 -13.49 3.74 13.50
CA PHE A 159 -13.60 4.01 14.94
C PHE A 159 -14.54 3.07 15.70
N PHE A 160 -15.41 2.34 14.99
CA PHE A 160 -16.35 1.39 15.59
C PHE A 160 -15.85 -0.05 15.54
N VAL A 161 -14.73 -0.32 14.87
CA VAL A 161 -14.14 -1.66 14.79
C VAL A 161 -13.49 -2.02 16.12
N SER A 162 -13.69 -3.24 16.63
CA SER A 162 -13.06 -3.71 17.88
C SER A 162 -11.54 -3.56 17.85
N THR A 163 -10.92 -3.17 18.97
CA THR A 163 -9.47 -3.09 19.16
C THR A 163 -8.94 -4.14 20.15
N GLU A 164 -9.78 -5.12 20.50
CA GLU A 164 -9.40 -6.21 21.39
C GLU A 164 -8.39 -7.14 20.73
N ILE A 165 -7.47 -7.68 21.53
CA ILE A 165 -6.45 -8.61 21.06
C ILE A 165 -7.08 -9.74 20.23
N MET A 166 -6.56 -9.93 19.03
CA MET A 166 -7.00 -11.02 18.16
C MET A 166 -5.93 -12.10 18.24
N ASN A 167 -6.33 -13.33 18.57
CA ASN A 167 -5.42 -14.47 18.65
C ASN A 167 -5.58 -15.37 17.44
N ALA A 168 -4.49 -16.02 17.01
CA ALA A 168 -4.55 -16.98 15.93
C ALA A 168 -5.21 -18.30 16.39
N ASP A 169 -6.13 -18.83 15.58
CA ASP A 169 -6.81 -20.11 15.86
C ASP A 169 -6.14 -21.25 15.09
N LEU A 170 -5.24 -21.96 15.76
CA LEU A 170 -4.48 -23.06 15.17
C LEU A 170 -5.32 -24.30 14.86
N SER A 171 -6.51 -24.44 15.46
CA SER A 171 -7.35 -25.63 15.28
C SER A 171 -7.82 -25.78 13.83
N LYS A 172 -7.96 -24.66 13.12
CA LYS A 172 -8.34 -24.59 11.71
C LYS A 172 -7.27 -25.10 10.75
N TYR A 173 -6.02 -25.27 11.21
CA TYR A 173 -4.87 -25.68 10.41
C TYR A 173 -4.26 -27.00 10.87
N ALA A 174 -5.05 -27.85 11.53
CA ALA A 174 -4.59 -29.17 11.95
C ALA A 174 -4.30 -30.06 10.72
N LEU A 175 -3.07 -30.60 10.65
CA LEU A 175 -2.68 -31.64 9.70
C LEU A 175 -3.20 -33.02 10.16
N PRO A 176 -3.22 -34.04 9.29
CA PRO A 176 -3.64 -35.40 9.66
C PRO A 176 -3.04 -35.87 11.00
N LEU A 177 -3.87 -36.55 11.80
CA LEU A 177 -3.60 -36.87 13.21
C LEU A 177 -2.20 -37.47 13.46
N SER A 178 -1.71 -38.33 12.56
CA SER A 178 -0.40 -38.99 12.72
C SER A 178 0.79 -38.03 12.72
N VAL A 179 0.78 -37.02 11.86
CA VAL A 179 1.88 -36.05 11.70
C VAL A 179 1.80 -34.97 12.77
N THR A 180 0.58 -34.54 13.09
CA THR A 180 0.32 -33.59 14.18
C THR A 180 0.76 -34.15 15.53
N ASN A 181 0.43 -35.42 15.82
CA ASN A 181 0.77 -36.05 17.09
C ASN A 181 2.30 -36.22 17.25
N TRP A 182 3.02 -36.61 16.21
CA TRP A 182 4.47 -36.71 16.29
C TRP A 182 5.12 -35.34 16.60
N TYR A 183 4.68 -34.27 15.93
CA TYR A 183 5.22 -32.94 16.18
C TYR A 183 4.90 -32.44 17.60
N GLU A 184 3.66 -32.57 18.04
CA GLU A 184 3.19 -32.06 19.34
C GLU A 184 3.69 -32.87 20.53
N PHE A 185 3.77 -34.20 20.41
CA PHE A 185 4.12 -35.07 21.53
C PHE A 185 5.58 -35.53 21.53
N THR A 186 6.31 -35.35 20.42
CA THR A 186 7.73 -35.73 20.34
C THR A 186 8.62 -34.51 20.16
N LEU A 187 8.39 -33.70 19.12
CA LEU A 187 9.32 -32.63 18.77
C LEU A 187 9.21 -31.42 19.71
N VAL A 188 8.00 -30.95 20.04
CA VAL A 188 7.81 -29.80 20.94
C VAL A 188 8.37 -30.08 22.35
N PRO A 189 8.12 -31.23 22.99
CA PRO A 189 8.73 -31.57 24.27
C PRO A 189 10.25 -31.64 24.18
N PHE A 190 10.78 -32.23 23.11
CA PHE A 190 12.23 -32.26 22.86
C PHE A 190 12.81 -30.84 22.78
N ILE A 191 12.22 -29.95 21.99
CA ILE A 191 12.66 -28.54 21.90
C ILE A 191 12.63 -27.86 23.28
N LYS A 192 11.56 -28.09 24.07
CA LYS A 192 11.45 -27.54 25.43
C LYS A 192 12.52 -28.05 26.39
N THR A 193 13.13 -29.21 26.13
CA THR A 193 14.29 -29.66 26.92
C THR A 193 15.55 -28.84 26.66
N PHE A 194 15.69 -28.26 25.46
CA PHE A 194 16.82 -27.39 25.11
C PHE A 194 16.53 -25.91 25.38
N ASP A 195 15.28 -25.47 25.24
CA ASP A 195 14.82 -24.14 25.59
C ASP A 195 13.54 -24.20 26.43
N PRO A 196 13.66 -24.13 27.77
CA PRO A 196 12.50 -24.16 28.67
C PRO A 196 11.52 -23.00 28.44
N ASN A 197 11.94 -21.92 27.80
CA ASN A 197 11.11 -20.75 27.53
C ASN A 197 10.36 -20.84 26.20
N TYR A 198 10.51 -21.94 25.45
CA TYR A 198 9.82 -22.13 24.18
C TYR A 198 8.30 -22.08 24.35
N LYS A 199 7.67 -21.06 23.74
CA LYS A 199 6.22 -20.87 23.70
C LYS A 199 5.65 -21.45 22.40
N THR A 200 4.42 -21.96 22.46
CA THR A 200 3.69 -22.48 21.29
C THR A 200 3.15 -21.34 20.42
N ILE A 201 2.94 -21.58 19.11
CA ILE A 201 2.62 -20.55 18.11
C ILE A 201 1.38 -19.71 18.47
N LYS A 202 0.36 -20.32 19.10
CA LYS A 202 -0.87 -19.64 19.56
C LYS A 202 -0.61 -18.43 20.46
N VAL A 203 0.45 -18.51 21.28
CA VAL A 203 0.81 -17.48 22.26
C VAL A 203 1.69 -16.40 21.63
N ILE A 204 2.22 -16.67 20.43
CA ILE A 204 3.25 -15.86 19.81
C ILE A 204 2.70 -15.04 18.61
N PHE A 205 1.69 -15.56 17.90
CA PHE A 205 1.03 -14.89 16.78
C PHE A 205 -0.34 -14.31 17.17
N PHE A 206 -0.39 -13.00 17.35
CA PHE A 206 -1.61 -12.26 17.70
C PHE A 206 -1.54 -10.83 17.17
N LEU A 207 -2.68 -10.16 16.98
CA LEU A 207 -2.70 -8.72 16.71
C LEU A 207 -2.84 -7.97 18.05
N PRO A 208 -1.80 -7.24 18.50
CA PRO A 208 -1.86 -6.53 19.77
C PRO A 208 -2.86 -5.39 19.72
N THR A 209 -3.48 -5.10 20.86
CA THR A 209 -4.42 -3.97 21.01
C THR A 209 -3.78 -2.64 20.61
N SER A 210 -2.49 -2.43 20.93
CA SER A 210 -1.75 -1.21 20.58
C SER A 210 -1.71 -0.97 19.07
N THR A 211 -1.36 -1.98 18.26
CA THR A 211 -1.38 -1.90 16.80
C THR A 211 -2.80 -1.69 16.27
N GLN A 212 -3.78 -2.38 16.83
CA GLN A 212 -5.17 -2.21 16.39
C GLN A 212 -5.71 -0.81 16.69
N ILE A 213 -5.31 -0.17 17.80
CA ILE A 213 -5.63 1.23 18.09
C ILE A 213 -4.93 2.14 17.07
N LEU A 214 -3.66 1.89 16.76
CA LEU A 214 -2.92 2.66 15.77
C LEU A 214 -3.64 2.65 14.40
N GLU A 215 -3.96 1.47 13.89
CA GLU A 215 -4.56 1.28 12.57
C GLU A 215 -6.02 1.75 12.49
N ASN A 216 -6.81 1.51 13.53
CA ASN A 216 -8.27 1.71 13.48
C ASN A 216 -8.74 2.99 14.17
N ARG A 217 -7.85 3.72 14.85
CA ARG A 217 -8.16 4.99 15.51
C ARG A 217 -7.21 6.09 15.09
N VAL A 218 -5.91 5.88 15.30
CA VAL A 218 -4.91 6.95 15.14
C VAL A 218 -4.72 7.31 13.66
N PHE A 219 -4.54 6.33 12.77
CA PHE A 219 -4.41 6.60 11.33
C PHE A 219 -5.69 7.21 10.73
N PRO A 220 -6.90 6.70 11.00
CA PRO A 220 -8.14 7.36 10.60
C PRO A 220 -8.23 8.80 11.12
N ALA A 221 -7.92 9.06 12.39
CA ALA A 221 -7.89 10.42 12.94
C ALA A 221 -6.90 11.32 12.19
N PHE A 222 -5.72 10.80 11.88
CA PHE A 222 -4.70 11.52 11.13
C PHE A 222 -5.15 11.80 9.68
N VAL A 223 -5.83 10.85 9.03
CA VAL A 223 -6.47 11.07 7.72
C VAL A 223 -7.51 12.19 7.81
N ALA A 224 -8.36 12.23 8.83
CA ALA A 224 -9.32 13.33 8.98
C ALA A 224 -8.62 14.70 9.07
N VAL A 225 -7.51 14.80 9.81
CA VAL A 225 -6.70 16.03 9.86
C VAL A 225 -6.14 16.37 8.48
N ILE A 226 -5.61 15.40 7.75
CA ILE A 226 -5.11 15.57 6.37
C ILE A 226 -6.22 16.09 5.45
N GLU A 227 -7.40 15.50 5.49
CA GLU A 227 -8.54 15.91 4.66
C GLU A 227 -9.00 17.34 4.99
N ILE A 228 -9.08 17.70 6.28
CA ILE A 228 -9.43 19.07 6.70
C ILE A 228 -8.40 20.08 6.20
N VAL A 229 -7.11 19.78 6.35
CA VAL A 229 -6.02 20.63 5.84
C VAL A 229 -6.08 20.72 4.31
N GLY A 230 -6.33 19.60 3.64
CA GLY A 230 -6.46 19.53 2.19
C GLY A 230 -7.61 20.37 1.67
N MET A 231 -8.80 20.26 2.27
CA MET A 231 -9.97 21.08 1.96
C MET A 231 -9.73 22.57 2.21
N PHE A 232 -9.07 22.92 3.32
CA PHE A 232 -8.72 24.31 3.64
C PHE A 232 -7.77 24.90 2.57
N LEU A 233 -6.71 24.17 2.22
CA LEU A 233 -5.77 24.57 1.17
C LEU A 233 -6.44 24.65 -0.21
N PHE A 234 -7.33 23.70 -0.51
CA PHE A 234 -8.08 23.66 -1.78
C PHE A 234 -9.06 24.82 -1.93
N SER A 235 -9.57 25.34 -0.82
CA SER A 235 -10.47 26.50 -0.78
C SER A 235 -9.74 27.83 -0.99
N SER A 236 -8.40 27.82 -1.05
CA SER A 236 -7.61 29.02 -1.30
C SER A 236 -7.84 29.59 -2.70
N LYS A 237 -7.77 30.92 -2.81
CA LYS A 237 -7.76 31.63 -4.10
C LYS A 237 -6.44 31.42 -4.88
N ALA A 238 -5.35 31.07 -4.20
CA ALA A 238 -4.07 30.86 -4.89
C ALA A 238 -4.05 29.48 -5.56
N ILE A 239 -3.90 29.44 -6.90
CA ILE A 239 -3.86 28.20 -7.70
C ILE A 239 -2.80 27.22 -7.14
N ALA A 240 -1.62 27.72 -6.74
CA ALA A 240 -0.56 26.91 -6.16
C ALA A 240 -0.97 26.21 -4.85
N LEU A 241 -1.71 26.89 -3.98
CA LEU A 241 -2.22 26.30 -2.73
C LEU A 241 -3.35 25.32 -3.01
N LYS A 242 -4.19 25.62 -4.00
CA LYS A 242 -5.28 24.75 -4.41
C LYS A 242 -4.79 23.41 -4.95
N LEU A 243 -3.78 23.42 -5.81
CA LEU A 243 -3.14 22.20 -6.29
C LEU A 243 -2.53 21.40 -5.14
N LYS A 244 -1.89 22.05 -4.16
CA LYS A 244 -1.38 21.37 -2.96
C LYS A 244 -2.52 20.73 -2.16
N GLY A 245 -3.62 21.45 -1.95
CA GLY A 245 -4.80 20.93 -1.25
C GLY A 245 -5.37 19.67 -1.89
N LEU A 246 -5.44 19.64 -3.24
CA LEU A 246 -5.86 18.45 -3.97
C LEU A 246 -4.92 17.26 -3.76
N LEU A 247 -3.60 17.48 -3.82
CA LEU A 247 -2.63 16.41 -3.58
C LEU A 247 -2.71 15.89 -2.13
N VAL A 248 -2.98 16.76 -1.17
CA VAL A 248 -3.18 16.41 0.24
C VAL A 248 -4.44 15.55 0.42
N ILE A 249 -5.56 15.89 -0.23
CA ILE A 249 -6.79 15.08 -0.25
C ILE A 249 -6.52 13.71 -0.87
N ILE A 250 -5.85 13.65 -2.02
CA ILE A 250 -5.54 12.36 -2.67
C ILE A 250 -4.60 11.50 -1.81
N PHE A 251 -3.66 12.14 -1.11
CA PHE A 251 -2.79 11.45 -0.15
C PHE A 251 -3.59 10.84 1.01
N GLY A 252 -4.51 11.61 1.60
CA GLY A 252 -5.42 11.12 2.66
C GLY A 252 -6.31 9.98 2.19
N ALA A 253 -6.86 10.06 0.98
CA ALA A 253 -7.61 8.98 0.35
C ALA A 253 -6.79 7.68 0.24
N GLY A 254 -5.52 7.78 -0.20
CA GLY A 254 -4.62 6.65 -0.30
C GLY A 254 -4.29 6.02 1.06
N MET A 255 -4.06 6.86 2.07
CA MET A 255 -3.88 6.40 3.45
C MET A 255 -5.11 5.64 3.97
N LEU A 256 -6.30 6.19 3.77
CA LEU A 256 -7.55 5.55 4.21
C LEU A 256 -7.78 4.21 3.52
N CYS A 257 -7.43 4.10 2.24
CA CYS A 257 -7.56 2.86 1.46
C CYS A 257 -6.79 1.70 2.11
N TYR A 258 -5.56 1.95 2.60
CA TYR A 258 -4.79 0.94 3.32
C TYR A 258 -5.50 0.50 4.62
N THR A 259 -6.02 1.44 5.41
CA THR A 259 -6.80 1.09 6.62
C THR A 259 -7.99 0.19 6.29
N TYR A 260 -8.74 0.49 5.22
CA TYR A 260 -9.87 -0.35 4.81
C TYR A 260 -9.43 -1.71 4.27
N PHE A 261 -8.31 -1.77 3.55
CA PHE A 261 -7.72 -3.03 3.12
C PHE A 261 -7.43 -3.94 4.32
N GLU A 262 -6.71 -3.43 5.33
CA GLU A 262 -6.42 -4.18 6.55
C GLU A 262 -7.69 -4.59 7.31
N LEU A 263 -8.67 -3.69 7.40
CA LEU A 263 -9.95 -4.00 8.04
C LEU A 263 -10.67 -5.16 7.36
N VAL A 264 -10.77 -5.13 6.04
CA VAL A 264 -11.41 -6.21 5.27
C VAL A 264 -10.63 -7.51 5.45
N VAL A 265 -9.32 -7.46 5.29
CA VAL A 265 -8.47 -8.63 5.33
C VAL A 265 -8.43 -9.28 6.72
N THR A 266 -8.30 -8.51 7.78
CA THR A 266 -8.15 -9.05 9.14
C THR A 266 -9.48 -9.31 9.85
N ARG A 267 -10.48 -8.43 9.67
CA ARG A 267 -11.74 -8.50 10.44
C ARG A 267 -12.85 -9.24 9.73
N LEU A 268 -12.98 -9.09 8.41
CA LEU A 268 -14.03 -9.80 7.69
C LEU A 268 -13.75 -11.30 7.65
N LEU A 269 -12.47 -11.68 7.51
CA LEU A 269 -12.06 -13.10 7.51
C LEU A 269 -12.11 -13.73 8.90
N ASN A 270 -12.05 -12.91 9.97
CA ASN A 270 -12.02 -13.34 11.37
C ASN A 270 -10.99 -14.47 11.63
N ASP A 271 -9.84 -14.37 10.96
CA ASP A 271 -8.76 -15.33 11.00
C ASP A 271 -7.43 -14.65 10.67
N ILE A 272 -6.47 -14.69 11.59
CA ILE A 272 -5.19 -14.01 11.45
C ILE A 272 -4.32 -14.67 10.38
N PHE A 273 -4.38 -16.00 10.22
CA PHE A 273 -3.57 -16.68 9.23
C PHE A 273 -4.11 -16.42 7.81
N LEU A 274 -5.42 -16.53 7.61
CA LEU A 274 -6.02 -16.15 6.31
C LEU A 274 -5.86 -14.66 6.05
N GLY A 275 -6.01 -13.81 7.07
CA GLY A 275 -5.76 -12.38 6.99
C GLY A 275 -4.34 -12.09 6.53
N GLY A 276 -3.33 -12.65 7.20
CA GLY A 276 -1.93 -12.52 6.79
C GLY A 276 -1.70 -12.99 5.35
N ILE A 277 -2.24 -14.14 4.94
CA ILE A 277 -2.12 -14.61 3.56
C ILE A 277 -2.75 -13.64 2.55
N ALA A 278 -3.98 -13.19 2.82
CA ALA A 278 -4.69 -12.27 1.95
C ALA A 278 -4.01 -10.89 1.88
N HIS A 279 -3.39 -10.45 2.97
CA HIS A 279 -2.53 -9.28 3.02
C HIS A 279 -1.36 -9.43 2.04
N GLU A 280 -0.57 -10.50 2.19
CA GLU A 280 0.59 -10.80 1.32
C GLU A 280 0.20 -10.93 -0.16
N PHE A 281 -0.96 -11.54 -0.45
CA PHE A 281 -1.51 -11.59 -1.81
C PHE A 281 -1.89 -10.20 -2.33
N GLY A 282 -2.50 -9.36 -1.51
CA GLY A 282 -2.83 -7.99 -1.89
C GLY A 282 -1.58 -7.17 -2.21
N GLU A 283 -0.51 -7.33 -1.44
CA GLU A 283 0.79 -6.72 -1.69
C GLU A 283 1.45 -7.21 -2.98
N PHE A 284 1.39 -8.52 -3.25
CA PHE A 284 1.84 -9.07 -4.51
C PHE A 284 1.07 -8.48 -5.70
N ILE A 285 -0.27 -8.40 -5.59
CA ILE A 285 -1.13 -7.79 -6.62
C ILE A 285 -0.77 -6.31 -6.79
N PHE A 286 -0.53 -5.58 -5.71
CA PHE A 286 -0.11 -4.18 -5.74
C PHE A 286 1.19 -4.01 -6.55
N ILE A 287 2.24 -4.78 -6.25
CA ILE A 287 3.50 -4.73 -6.99
C ILE A 287 3.26 -5.08 -8.46
N PHE A 288 2.54 -6.16 -8.73
CA PHE A 288 2.28 -6.60 -10.09
C PHE A 288 1.58 -5.50 -10.91
N LEU A 289 0.51 -4.93 -10.36
CA LEU A 289 -0.22 -3.82 -10.98
C LEU A 289 0.67 -2.60 -11.16
N LEU A 290 1.53 -2.27 -10.19
CA LEU A 290 2.47 -1.16 -10.31
C LEU A 290 3.51 -1.40 -11.42
N VAL A 291 4.05 -2.62 -11.54
CA VAL A 291 5.00 -2.98 -12.61
C VAL A 291 4.34 -2.88 -13.98
N GLU A 292 3.16 -3.46 -14.15
CA GLU A 292 2.39 -3.38 -15.39
C GLU A 292 2.05 -1.93 -15.72
N PHE A 293 1.58 -1.17 -14.72
CA PHE A 293 1.25 0.23 -14.88
C PHE A 293 2.46 1.08 -15.28
N LEU A 294 3.63 0.89 -14.66
CA LEU A 294 4.88 1.56 -15.05
C LEU A 294 5.30 1.17 -16.47
N THR A 295 5.19 -0.12 -16.82
CA THR A 295 5.57 -0.64 -18.14
C THR A 295 4.70 -0.06 -19.24
N VAL A 296 3.38 -0.01 -19.06
CA VAL A 296 2.44 0.62 -20.00
C VAL A 296 2.63 2.14 -20.01
N SER A 297 2.87 2.74 -18.84
CA SER A 297 2.98 4.20 -18.73
C SER A 297 4.23 4.75 -19.41
N PHE A 298 5.34 4.03 -19.33
CA PHE A 298 6.63 4.46 -19.86
C PHE A 298 7.11 3.61 -21.04
N LYS A 299 6.19 2.89 -21.70
CA LYS A 299 6.52 2.13 -22.92
C LYS A 299 7.11 3.12 -23.94
N PRO A 300 8.31 2.86 -24.49
CA PRO A 300 8.84 3.71 -25.54
C PRO A 300 7.87 3.66 -26.71
N SER A 301 7.24 4.78 -27.01
CA SER A 301 6.59 4.95 -28.31
C SER A 301 7.64 4.60 -29.35
N GLN A 302 7.38 3.56 -30.14
CA GLN A 302 8.14 3.36 -31.36
C GLN A 302 8.06 4.68 -32.11
N VAL A 303 9.19 5.40 -32.16
CA VAL A 303 9.33 6.58 -32.99
C VAL A 303 9.00 6.07 -34.38
N LEU A 304 7.78 6.34 -34.84
CA LEU A 304 7.42 6.14 -36.23
C LEU A 304 8.50 6.88 -37.01
N PRO A 305 9.22 6.20 -37.92
CA PRO A 305 10.23 6.87 -38.71
C PRO A 305 9.55 8.09 -39.31
N GLN A 306 10.08 9.28 -39.00
CA GLN A 306 9.67 10.49 -39.67
C GLN A 306 9.87 10.20 -41.15
N GLN A 307 8.77 10.02 -41.87
CA GLN A 307 8.81 10.04 -43.33
C GLN A 307 9.31 11.44 -43.68
N SER A 308 10.57 11.50 -44.06
CA SER A 308 11.19 12.66 -44.68
C SER A 308 10.35 13.02 -45.91
N GLN A 309 9.60 14.11 -45.82
CA GLN A 309 9.16 14.88 -46.98
C GLN A 309 10.10 16.07 -47.14
#